data_AF-A0A3C1XB60-F1
#
_entry.id   AF-A0A3C1XB60-F1
#
_cell.length_a   1.000
_cell.length_b   1.000
_cell.length_c   1.000
_cell.angle_alpha   90.00
_cell.angle_beta   90.00
_cell.angle_gamma   90.00
#
_symmetry.space_group_name_H-M   'P 1'
#
loop_
_entity.id
_entity.type
_entity.pdbx_description
1 polymer ?
#
loop_
_entity_poly.entity_id
_entity_poly.type
_entity_poly.pdbx_seq_one_letter_code
_entity_poly.pdbx_strand_id
1 'polypeptide(L)' 'TDICVISNAMLIKSFAPEVKIIVDASCCAGVTPESHGAALETMKSCQIHIINE' A
#
# COMPACT_ATOMS: atom_id res chain seq x y z
N THR A 1 7.16 1.91 3.34
CA THR A 1 5.88 1.73 2.61
C THR A 1 6.15 0.87 1.40
N ASP A 2 7.13 1.29 0.63
CA ASP A 2 7.86 0.65 -0.48
C ASP A 2 8.56 -0.71 -0.23
N ILE A 3 8.45 -1.31 0.96
CA ILE A 3 8.97 -2.67 1.22
C ILE A 3 7.88 -3.51 1.89
N CYS A 4 7.82 -3.53 3.22
CA CYS A 4 6.96 -4.47 3.94
C CYS A 4 5.46 -4.21 3.73
N VAL A 5 5.03 -2.94 3.71
CA VAL A 5 3.60 -2.58 3.61
C VAL A 5 3.05 -2.98 2.25
N ILE A 6 3.70 -2.55 1.15
CA ILE A 6 3.27 -2.92 -0.20
C ILE A 6 3.38 -4.42 -0.44
N SER A 7 4.47 -5.09 -0.04
CA SER A 7 4.62 -6.54 -0.22
C SER A 7 3.51 -7.31 0.48
N ASN A 8 3.20 -6.97 1.74
CA ASN A 8 2.13 -7.65 2.49
C ASN A 8 0.76 -7.38 1.87
N ALA A 9 0.46 -6.13 1.50
CA ALA A 9 -0.82 -5.77 0.91
C ALA A 9 -1.03 -6.49 -0.44
N MET A 10 0.01 -6.57 -1.28
CA MET A 10 -0.05 -7.30 -2.55
C MET A 10 -0.21 -8.81 -2.37
N LEU A 11 0.48 -9.41 -1.39
CA LEU A 11 0.31 -10.83 -1.08
C LEU A 11 -1.12 -11.14 -0.62
N ILE A 12 -1.67 -10.32 0.28
CA ILE A 12 -3.06 -10.46 0.75
C ILE A 12 -4.03 -10.30 -0.42
N LYS A 13 -3.87 -9.27 -1.25
CA LYS A 13 -4.72 -9.02 -2.42
C LYS A 13 -4.64 -10.13 -3.45
N SER A 14 -3.46 -10.70 -3.67
CA SER A 14 -3.26 -11.82 -4.59
C SER A 14 -3.91 -13.11 -4.08
N PHE A 15 -3.85 -13.35 -2.77
CA PHE A 15 -4.47 -14.53 -2.14
C PHE A 15 -6.00 -14.42 -2.04
N ALA A 16 -6.53 -13.24 -1.72
CA ALA A 16 -7.95 -12.97 -1.57
C ALA A 16 -8.34 -11.69 -2.32
N PRO A 17 -8.59 -11.75 -3.64
CA PRO A 17 -8.81 -10.58 -4.49
C PRO A 17 -9.91 -9.63 -4.00
N GLU A 18 -10.99 -10.17 -3.42
CA GLU A 18 -12.13 -9.37 -2.97
C GLU A 18 -12.00 -8.86 -1.53
N VAL A 19 -10.91 -9.19 -0.82
CA VAL A 19 -10.72 -8.71 0.56
C VAL A 19 -10.50 -7.20 0.56
N LYS A 20 -11.21 -6.51 1.46
CA LYS A 20 -11.01 -5.08 1.67
C LYS A 20 -9.69 -4.86 2.41
N ILE A 21 -8.77 -4.13 1.77
CA ILE A 21 -7.49 -3.72 2.36
C ILE A 21 -7.48 -2.20 2.46
N ILE A 22 -7.15 -1.69 3.64
CA ILE A 22 -6.98 -0.26 3.91
C ILE A 22 -5.56 -0.06 4.44
N VAL A 23 -4.84 0.91 3.89
CA VAL A 23 -3.53 1.34 4.38
C VAL A 23 -3.63 2.81 4.79
N ASP A 24 -3.20 3.09 6.02
CA ASP A 24 -3.08 4.46 6.52
C ASP A 24 -1.67 4.99 6.20
N ALA A 25 -1.60 6.01 5.34
CA ALA A 25 -0.36 6.59 4.87
C ALA A 25 0.39 7.31 6.01
N SER A 26 -0.31 7.93 6.96
CA SER A 26 0.29 8.58 8.14
C SER A 26 0.99 7.59 9.08
N CYS A 27 0.67 6.30 8.98
CA CYS A 27 1.24 5.22 9.80
C CYS A 27 2.35 4.43 9.08
N CYS A 28 2.84 4.88 7.93
CA CYS A 28 3.94 4.22 7.23
C CYS A 28 4.93 5.22 6.62
N ALA A 29 6.18 4.80 6.42
CA ALA A 29 7.23 5.64 5.84
C ALA A 29 7.99 4.85 4.77
N GLY A 30 8.26 5.48 3.62
CA GLY A 30 9.16 4.93 2.60
C GLY A 30 10.62 5.25 2.90
N VAL A 31 11.55 4.62 2.17
CA VAL A 31 12.99 4.95 2.28
C VAL A 31 13.25 6.39 1.85
N THR A 32 12.53 6.88 0.83
CA THR A 32 12.47 8.29 0.44
C THR A 32 11.01 8.74 0.27
N PRO A 33 10.73 10.05 0.24
CA PRO A 33 9.37 10.54 -0.06
C PRO A 33 8.85 10.05 -1.42
N GLU A 34 9.73 9.96 -2.42
CA GLU A 34 9.38 9.49 -3.76
C GLU A 34 9.03 7.99 -3.75
N SER A 35 9.80 7.17 -3.03
CA SER A 35 9.51 5.74 -2.92
C SER A 35 8.25 5.47 -2.11
N HIS A 36 8.00 6.27 -1.06
CA HIS A 36 6.74 6.25 -0.32
C HIS A 36 5.54 6.49 -1.24
N GLY A 37 5.57 7.58 -2.01
CA GLY A 37 4.50 7.93 -2.95
C GLY A 37 4.29 6.87 -4.04
N ALA A 38 5.36 6.37 -4.64
CA ALA A 38 5.29 5.32 -5.66
C ALA A 38 4.61 4.03 -5.12
N ALA A 39 4.88 3.68 -3.86
CA ALA A 39 4.25 2.52 -3.23
C ALA A 39 2.76 2.74 -2.98
N LEU A 40 2.35 3.92 -2.51
CA LEU A 40 0.93 4.27 -2.32
C LEU A 40 0.17 4.22 -3.66
N GLU A 41 0.73 4.82 -4.72
CA GLU A 41 0.11 4.84 -6.06
C GLU A 41 -0.05 3.42 -6.65
N THR A 42 0.95 2.56 -6.43
CA THR A 42 0.87 1.16 -6.85
C THR A 42 -0.25 0.43 -6.11
N MET A 43 -0.37 0.64 -4.79
CA MET A 43 -1.43 0.05 -3.98
C MET A 43 -2.83 0.54 -4.42
N LYS A 44 -3.01 1.84 -4.70
CA LYS A 44 -4.26 2.40 -5.24
C LYS A 44 -4.66 1.70 -6.56
N SER A 45 -3.69 1.50 -7.45
CA SER A 45 -3.90 0.81 -8.73
C SER A 45 -4.37 -0.65 -8.56
N CYS A 46 -3.99 -1.29 -7.45
CA CYS A 46 -4.41 -2.64 -7.08
C CYS A 46 -5.66 -2.67 -6.18
N GLN A 47 -6.49 -1.62 -6.19
CA GLN A 47 -7.72 -1.51 -5.41
C GLN A 47 -7.51 -1.66 -3.89
N ILE A 48 -6.35 -1.24 -3.38
CA ILE A 48 -6.10 -1.07 -1.96
C ILE A 48 -6.43 0.38 -1.60
N HIS A 49 -7.23 0.57 -0.55
CA HIS A 49 -7.71 1.90 -0.17
C HIS A 49 -6.66 2.61 0.70
N ILE A 50 -6.22 3.80 0.28
CA ILE A 50 -5.26 4.62 1.02
C ILE A 50 -6.01 5.75 1.75
N ILE A 51 -5.68 5.99 3.01
CA ILE A 51 -6.23 7.09 3.84
C ILE A 51 -5.10 7.91 4.47
N ASN A 52 -5.40 9.16 4.84
CA ASN A 52 -4.50 10.06 5.59
C ASN A 52 -3.11 10.28 4.93
N GLU A 53 -3.11 10.64 3.65
CA GLU A 53 -1.91 10.90 2.84
C GLU A 53 -1.30 12.29 3.08
#